data_AF-A0A9D7FJR1-F1
#
_entry.id   AF-A0A9D7FJR1-F1
#
_cell.length_a   1.000
_cell.length_b   1.000
_cell.length_c   1.000
_cell.angle_alpha   90.00
_cell.angle_beta   90.00
_cell.angle_gamma   90.00
#
_symmetry.space_group_name_H-M   'P 1'
#
loop_
_entity.id
_entity.type
_entity.pdbx_description
1 polymer ?
#
loop_
_entity_poly.entity_id
_entity_poly.type
_entity_poly.pdbx_seq_one_letter_code
_entity_poly.pdbx_strand_id
1 'polypeptide(L)'
;MSSVTHQFASAGTYVVCAAIQDSSCADSTCATFTAGSSSACAALYTFSVDSTGTTYTFTNQSTAASNYFWSFGDGTSSTDANPVHLYNQPGPHTVCLTLTDSTTGCTDTYCNSISVANACDSVFVALPDLSNPAGTPMNFTVITPCGAPASITIDYGDGSTPQTISGSNVTYVYATPGSYNVCVCVIDALGDTTCVCDTVVAYRLSNGIADLELSNIQLNAYPNPFSTTLNAEFTLEKNAVVSIQLIGLAGNVVSSTKEEKLSAGTYRESINTDDLASGFYILKLNVNGMQVSKKVALQK
;
A
#
# COMPACT_ATOMS: atom_id res chain seq x y z
N MET A 1 -2.59 15.07 28.32
CA MET A 1 -1.82 16.28 27.94
C MET A 1 -2.82 17.43 27.87
N SER A 2 -2.67 18.48 28.68
CA SER A 2 -3.49 19.68 28.52
C SER A 2 -2.85 20.56 27.45
N SER A 3 -3.57 20.87 26.38
CA SER A 3 -3.17 21.92 25.46
C SER A 3 -3.53 23.27 26.05
N VAL A 4 -2.61 24.23 25.96
CA VAL A 4 -2.85 25.63 26.29
C VAL A 4 -2.64 26.44 25.02
N THR A 5 -3.59 27.33 24.71
CA THR A 5 -3.52 28.22 23.55
C THR A 5 -3.28 29.66 24.02
N HIS A 6 -2.43 30.38 23.29
CA HIS A 6 -2.14 31.79 23.51
C HIS A 6 -2.09 32.52 22.16
N GLN A 7 -2.64 33.73 22.10
CA GLN A 7 -2.65 34.57 20.90
C GLN A 7 -1.77 35.81 21.13
N PHE A 8 -0.75 35.99 20.30
CA PHE A 8 0.12 37.16 20.34
C PHE A 8 -0.56 38.37 19.69
N ALA A 9 -0.51 39.52 20.35
CA ALA A 9 -1.16 40.74 19.89
C ALA A 9 -0.40 41.47 18.76
N SER A 10 0.86 41.11 18.51
CA SER A 10 1.73 41.78 17.55
C SER A 10 2.70 40.81 16.88
N ALA A 11 3.22 41.22 15.73
CA ALA A 11 4.35 40.54 15.09
C ALA A 11 5.59 40.60 16.01
N GLY A 12 6.36 39.52 16.04
CA GLY A 12 7.62 39.50 16.77
C GLY A 12 8.17 38.11 16.99
N THR A 13 9.45 38.06 17.36
CA THR A 13 10.05 36.83 17.89
C THR A 13 9.82 36.78 19.38
N TYR A 14 9.11 35.75 19.83
CA TYR A 14 8.76 35.50 21.21
C TYR A 14 9.56 34.31 21.73
N VAL A 15 9.98 34.38 22.99
CA VAL A 15 10.49 33.23 23.72
C VAL A 15 9.35 32.68 24.57
N VAL A 16 8.92 31.46 24.27
CA VAL A 16 7.84 30.77 24.99
C VAL A 16 8.45 29.71 25.88
N CYS A 17 8.17 29.79 27.18
CA CYS A 17 8.70 28.87 28.18
C CYS A 17 7.59 28.05 28.82
N ALA A 18 7.80 26.73 28.90
CA ALA A 18 7.03 25.85 29.76
C ALA A 18 7.82 25.60 31.03
N ALA A 19 7.26 25.97 32.18
CA ALA A 19 7.87 25.77 33.48
C ALA A 19 7.06 24.77 34.31
N ILE A 20 7.78 23.88 34.99
CA ILE A 20 7.24 23.02 36.04
C ILE A 20 7.82 23.48 37.37
N GLN A 21 6.96 23.60 38.38
CA GLN A 21 7.37 24.04 39.71
C GLN A 21 6.70 23.18 40.77
N ASP A 22 7.51 22.61 41.65
CA ASP A 22 7.08 22.03 42.92
C ASP A 22 7.52 22.91 44.09
N SER A 23 7.25 22.47 45.33
CA SER A 23 7.58 23.23 46.53
C SER A 23 9.09 23.43 46.78
N SER A 24 9.95 22.80 45.99
CA SER A 24 11.40 22.71 46.19
C SER A 24 12.25 22.97 44.95
N CYS A 25 11.70 22.88 43.74
CA CYS A 25 12.41 23.09 42.50
C CYS A 25 11.50 23.71 41.43
N ALA A 26 12.08 24.55 40.58
CA ALA A 26 11.48 25.02 39.35
C ALA A 26 12.43 24.73 38.19
N ASP A 27 11.91 24.12 37.14
CA ASP A 27 12.63 23.92 35.89
C ASP A 27 11.80 24.45 34.73
N SER A 28 12.46 24.97 33.70
CA SER A 28 11.80 25.56 32.56
C SER A 28 12.52 25.23 31.26
N THR A 29 11.75 24.86 30.25
CA THR A 29 12.22 24.71 28.88
C THR A 29 11.63 25.80 28.01
N CYS A 30 12.44 26.43 27.16
CA CYS A 30 12.03 27.53 26.32
C CYS A 30 12.28 27.24 24.84
N ALA A 31 11.37 27.70 23.99
CA ALA A 31 11.52 27.68 22.54
C ALA A 31 11.26 29.08 21.96
N THR A 32 11.98 29.43 20.90
CA THR A 32 11.74 30.65 20.13
C THR A 32 10.64 30.42 19.11
N PHE A 33 9.64 31.29 19.09
CA PHE A 33 8.55 31.30 18.12
C PHE A 33 8.50 32.66 17.42
N THR A 34 8.52 32.69 16.09
CA THR A 34 8.33 33.93 15.34
C THR A 34 6.88 34.04 14.92
N ALA A 35 6.14 34.93 15.58
CA ALA A 35 4.81 35.32 15.13
C ALA A 35 4.98 36.32 13.97
N GLY A 36 4.58 35.92 12.76
CA GLY A 36 4.59 36.81 11.61
C GLY A 36 3.67 38.02 11.83
N SER A 37 4.02 39.17 11.25
CA SER A 37 3.05 40.25 11.04
C SER A 37 1.93 39.70 10.18
N SER A 38 0.69 39.78 10.67
CA SER A 38 -0.48 39.51 9.86
C SER A 38 -0.39 40.37 8.59
N SER A 39 -0.13 39.73 7.45
CA SER A 39 -0.50 40.30 6.16
C SER A 39 -1.99 40.62 6.24
N ALA A 40 -2.38 41.80 5.76
CA ALA A 40 -3.76 42.29 5.86
C ALA A 40 -4.79 41.38 5.16
N CYS A 41 -4.31 40.40 4.39
CA CYS A 41 -5.06 39.36 3.74
C CYS A 41 -4.21 38.07 3.76
N ALA A 42 -4.85 36.92 3.91
CA ALA A 42 -4.18 35.62 3.89
C ALA A 42 -4.99 34.63 3.05
N ALA A 43 -4.35 34.03 2.05
CA ALA A 43 -4.94 33.04 1.18
C ALA A 43 -4.92 31.67 1.86
N LEU A 44 -6.06 30.99 1.86
CA LEU A 44 -6.18 29.63 2.36
C LEU A 44 -7.39 28.95 1.73
N TYR A 45 -7.29 27.66 1.51
CA TYR A 45 -8.42 26.85 1.11
C TYR A 45 -8.31 25.41 1.60
N THR A 46 -9.46 24.74 1.59
CA THR A 46 -9.57 23.28 1.67
C THR A 46 -10.27 22.75 0.41
N PHE A 47 -10.23 21.44 0.23
CA PHE A 47 -10.96 20.79 -0.85
C PHE A 47 -11.55 19.46 -0.39
N SER A 48 -12.59 19.02 -1.09
CA SER A 48 -13.10 17.65 -1.03
C SER A 48 -13.15 17.07 -2.44
N VAL A 49 -12.96 15.77 -2.54
CA VAL A 49 -13.04 15.02 -3.81
C VAL A 49 -14.32 14.20 -3.84
N ASP A 50 -14.89 14.06 -5.03
CA ASP A 50 -16.03 13.17 -5.27
C ASP A 50 -15.63 11.68 -5.20
N SER A 51 -16.61 10.78 -5.34
CA SER A 51 -16.35 9.34 -5.29
C SER A 51 -15.52 8.82 -6.47
N THR A 52 -15.40 9.58 -7.55
CA THR A 52 -14.64 9.18 -8.74
C THR A 52 -13.17 9.58 -8.66
N GLY A 53 -12.80 10.47 -7.72
CA GLY A 53 -11.41 10.92 -7.57
C GLY A 53 -10.99 12.01 -8.57
N THR A 54 -11.93 12.52 -9.40
CA THR A 54 -11.63 13.44 -10.52
C THR A 54 -12.25 14.83 -10.36
N THR A 55 -13.32 14.96 -9.59
CA THR A 55 -13.99 16.24 -9.37
C THR A 55 -13.68 16.78 -7.98
N TYR A 56 -13.07 17.95 -7.94
CA TYR A 56 -12.66 18.62 -6.71
C TYR A 56 -13.56 19.83 -6.45
N THR A 57 -14.11 19.90 -5.24
CA THR A 57 -14.82 21.08 -4.74
C THR A 57 -13.89 21.83 -3.81
N PHE A 58 -13.55 23.07 -4.15
CA PHE A 58 -12.68 23.93 -3.36
C PHE A 58 -13.52 24.85 -2.46
N THR A 59 -13.10 24.99 -1.21
CA THR A 59 -13.72 25.88 -0.23
C THR A 59 -12.69 26.92 0.21
N ASN A 60 -12.97 28.18 -0.09
CA ASN A 60 -12.14 29.30 0.35
C ASN A 60 -12.22 29.48 1.87
N GLN A 61 -11.05 29.63 2.50
CA GLN A 61 -10.89 29.95 3.92
C GLN A 61 -10.03 31.20 4.12
N SER A 62 -9.94 32.03 3.08
CA SER A 62 -9.09 33.21 3.10
C SER A 62 -9.64 34.28 4.06
N THR A 63 -8.74 35.15 4.51
CA THR A 63 -9.09 36.35 5.27
C THR A 63 -8.89 37.59 4.40
N ALA A 64 -9.82 38.55 4.50
CA ALA A 64 -9.84 39.81 3.75
C ALA A 64 -9.62 39.63 2.24
N ALA A 65 -10.60 39.02 1.55
CA ALA A 65 -10.57 38.81 0.11
C ALA A 65 -11.79 39.44 -0.56
N SER A 66 -11.56 40.20 -1.64
CA SER A 66 -12.63 40.77 -2.48
C SER A 66 -12.72 40.09 -3.85
N ASN A 67 -11.57 39.65 -4.36
CA ASN A 67 -11.44 38.95 -5.63
C ASN A 67 -10.64 37.67 -5.46
N TYR A 68 -10.96 36.67 -6.27
CA TYR A 68 -10.33 35.35 -6.25
C TYR A 68 -9.84 35.01 -7.65
N PHE A 69 -8.68 34.37 -7.72
CA PHE A 69 -8.16 33.77 -8.93
C PHE A 69 -7.56 32.42 -8.59
N TRP A 70 -8.14 31.38 -9.17
CA TRP A 70 -7.68 30.00 -9.05
C TRP A 70 -6.92 29.61 -10.30
N SER A 71 -5.75 28.99 -10.12
CA SER A 71 -5.08 28.21 -11.15
C SER A 71 -5.07 26.76 -10.69
N PHE A 72 -5.58 25.85 -11.52
CA PHE A 72 -5.73 24.45 -11.14
C PHE A 72 -4.51 23.59 -11.46
N GLY A 73 -3.51 24.13 -12.16
CA GLY A 73 -2.29 23.40 -12.54
C GLY A 73 -2.42 22.58 -13.82
N ASP A 74 -3.61 22.51 -14.42
CA ASP A 74 -3.91 21.83 -15.70
C ASP A 74 -4.08 22.81 -16.88
N GLY A 75 -3.74 24.08 -16.67
CA GLY A 75 -3.91 25.17 -17.64
C GLY A 75 -5.27 25.87 -17.58
N THR A 76 -6.20 25.42 -16.73
CA THR A 76 -7.49 26.08 -16.51
C THR A 76 -7.50 26.94 -15.23
N SER A 77 -8.52 27.80 -15.11
CA SER A 77 -8.65 28.77 -14.01
C SER A 77 -10.10 29.09 -13.69
N SER A 78 -10.35 29.63 -12.49
CA SER A 78 -11.65 30.16 -12.08
C SER A 78 -11.51 31.45 -11.26
N THR A 79 -12.55 32.29 -11.25
CA THR A 79 -12.66 33.47 -10.38
C THR A 79 -13.74 33.32 -9.31
N ASP A 80 -14.37 32.15 -9.22
CA ASP A 80 -15.39 31.88 -8.21
C ASP A 80 -14.78 31.82 -6.81
N ALA A 81 -15.56 32.19 -5.79
CA ALA A 81 -15.11 32.07 -4.41
C ALA A 81 -14.89 30.60 -4.01
N ASN A 82 -15.76 29.69 -4.46
CA ASN A 82 -15.72 28.26 -4.15
C ASN A 82 -15.94 27.44 -5.43
N PRO A 83 -14.93 27.27 -6.29
CA PRO A 83 -15.10 26.58 -7.56
C PRO A 83 -15.22 25.07 -7.39
N VAL A 84 -15.94 24.45 -8.33
CA VAL A 84 -15.89 23.01 -8.59
C VAL A 84 -15.11 22.81 -9.88
N HIS A 85 -14.10 21.95 -9.85
CA HIS A 85 -13.22 21.69 -10.99
C HIS A 85 -13.13 20.20 -11.29
N LEU A 86 -13.21 19.85 -12.58
CA LEU A 86 -13.05 18.50 -13.09
C LEU A 86 -11.68 18.39 -13.75
N TYR A 87 -10.84 17.48 -13.26
CA TYR A 87 -9.55 17.18 -13.88
C TYR A 87 -9.68 16.07 -14.91
N ASN A 88 -9.27 16.35 -16.14
CA ASN A 88 -9.28 15.38 -17.24
C ASN A 88 -8.01 14.53 -17.30
N GLN A 89 -6.93 14.96 -16.61
CA GLN A 89 -5.65 14.24 -16.60
C GLN A 89 -5.28 13.85 -15.16
N PRO A 90 -4.94 12.58 -14.91
CA PRO A 90 -4.50 12.14 -13.60
C PRO A 90 -3.07 12.58 -13.29
N GLY A 91 -2.69 12.44 -12.02
CA GLY A 91 -1.35 12.80 -11.54
C GLY A 91 -1.33 14.07 -10.67
N PRO A 92 -0.14 14.58 -10.36
CA PRO A 92 0.00 15.72 -9.47
C PRO A 92 -0.40 17.02 -10.18
N HIS A 93 -1.26 17.81 -9.53
CA HIS A 93 -1.64 19.15 -9.96
C HIS A 93 -1.36 20.15 -8.84
N THR A 94 -0.70 21.26 -9.16
CA THR A 94 -0.47 22.36 -8.21
C THR A 94 -1.60 23.35 -8.33
N VAL A 95 -2.48 23.37 -7.34
CA VAL A 95 -3.59 24.32 -7.27
C VAL A 95 -3.12 25.55 -6.52
N CYS A 96 -3.37 26.72 -7.07
CA CYS A 96 -3.03 28.00 -6.44
C CYS A 96 -4.27 28.88 -6.38
N LEU A 97 -4.54 29.43 -5.20
CA LEU A 97 -5.50 30.50 -4.97
C LEU A 97 -4.73 31.80 -4.74
N THR A 98 -4.92 32.76 -5.63
CA THR A 98 -4.51 34.15 -5.43
C THR A 98 -5.73 34.97 -5.10
N LEU A 99 -5.66 35.76 -4.02
CA LEU A 99 -6.70 36.70 -3.66
C LEU A 99 -6.22 38.14 -3.79
N THR A 100 -7.17 39.05 -3.87
CA THR A 100 -6.90 40.48 -3.76
C THR A 100 -8.01 41.14 -2.95
N ASP A 101 -7.63 41.87 -1.91
CA ASP A 101 -8.50 42.79 -1.19
C ASP A 101 -8.57 44.11 -1.97
N SER A 102 -9.76 44.47 -2.46
CA SER A 102 -9.95 45.72 -3.21
C SER A 102 -9.88 46.97 -2.33
N THR A 103 -10.00 46.83 -1.00
CA THR A 103 -9.98 47.94 -0.04
C THR A 103 -8.56 48.30 0.35
N THR A 104 -7.74 47.29 0.65
CA THR A 104 -6.35 47.51 1.09
C THR A 104 -5.34 47.35 -0.05
N GLY A 105 -5.75 46.77 -1.19
CA GLY A 105 -4.85 46.38 -2.27
C GLY A 105 -3.97 45.18 -1.92
N CYS A 106 -4.22 44.53 -0.77
CA CYS A 106 -3.45 43.38 -0.33
C CYS A 106 -3.69 42.20 -1.26
N THR A 107 -2.60 41.52 -1.64
CA THR A 107 -2.62 40.30 -2.44
C THR A 107 -1.88 39.19 -1.71
N ASP A 108 -2.44 37.99 -1.70
CA ASP A 108 -1.75 36.80 -1.18
C ASP A 108 -2.06 35.58 -2.04
N THR A 109 -1.14 34.62 -2.06
CA THR A 109 -1.25 33.39 -2.85
C THR A 109 -0.94 32.18 -1.98
N TYR A 110 -1.84 31.22 -1.98
CA TYR A 110 -1.67 29.92 -1.34
C TYR A 110 -1.77 28.81 -2.38
N CYS A 111 -0.75 27.95 -2.43
CA CYS A 111 -0.71 26.81 -3.34
C CYS A 111 -0.64 25.50 -2.57
N ASN A 112 -1.37 24.49 -3.04
CA ASN A 112 -1.30 23.13 -2.53
C ASN A 112 -1.24 22.12 -3.70
N SER A 113 -0.37 21.13 -3.57
CA SER A 113 -0.31 20.02 -4.53
C SER A 113 -1.37 19.00 -4.19
N ILE A 114 -2.24 18.69 -5.14
CA ILE A 114 -3.19 17.58 -5.06
C ILE A 114 -2.75 16.46 -6.00
N SER A 115 -3.19 15.24 -5.73
CA SER A 115 -2.98 14.10 -6.62
C SER A 115 -4.34 13.67 -7.16
N VAL A 116 -4.59 13.95 -8.43
CA VAL A 116 -5.81 13.49 -9.11
C VAL A 116 -5.63 12.00 -9.38
N ALA A 117 -6.57 11.21 -8.85
CA ALA A 117 -6.55 9.78 -9.05
C ALA A 117 -6.69 9.47 -10.55
N ASN A 118 -6.03 8.42 -11.01
CA ASN A 118 -6.38 7.86 -12.30
C ASN A 118 -7.79 7.29 -12.19
N ALA A 119 -8.74 7.88 -12.93
CA ALA A 119 -10.10 7.36 -13.01
C ALA A 119 -10.13 5.87 -13.43
N CYS A 120 -9.03 5.39 -14.04
CA CYS A 120 -8.83 4.03 -14.50
C CYS A 120 -7.71 3.28 -13.75
N ASP A 121 -7.50 3.51 -12.45
CA ASP A 121 -6.68 2.60 -11.64
C ASP A 121 -7.48 1.30 -11.40
N SER A 122 -7.65 0.53 -12.47
CA SER A 122 -8.19 -0.81 -12.39
C SER A 122 -7.26 -1.65 -11.53
N VAL A 123 -7.85 -2.46 -10.66
CA VAL A 123 -7.13 -3.45 -9.87
C VAL A 123 -7.70 -4.80 -10.26
N PHE A 124 -6.85 -5.80 -10.43
CA PHE A 124 -7.31 -7.16 -10.56
C PHE A 124 -6.77 -8.01 -9.41
N VAL A 125 -7.59 -8.94 -8.96
CA VAL A 125 -7.23 -9.94 -7.97
C VAL A 125 -7.26 -11.29 -8.65
N ALA A 126 -6.16 -12.04 -8.57
CA ALA A 126 -6.05 -13.37 -9.14
C ALA A 126 -5.94 -14.42 -8.03
N LEU A 127 -6.92 -15.32 -7.92
CA LEU A 127 -6.93 -16.40 -6.93
C LEU A 127 -7.26 -17.73 -7.63
N PRO A 128 -6.58 -18.84 -7.30
CA PRO A 128 -6.96 -20.14 -7.86
C PRO A 128 -8.38 -20.52 -7.43
N ASP A 129 -9.14 -21.10 -8.34
CA ASP A 129 -10.41 -21.76 -8.00
C ASP A 129 -10.12 -23.08 -7.27
N LEU A 130 -10.22 -23.03 -5.93
CA LEU A 130 -10.00 -24.20 -5.08
C LEU A 130 -11.15 -25.21 -5.12
N SER A 131 -12.24 -24.92 -5.84
CA SER A 131 -13.42 -25.81 -5.89
C SER A 131 -13.31 -26.95 -6.91
N ASN A 132 -12.32 -26.94 -7.81
CA ASN A 132 -12.21 -27.92 -8.91
C ASN A 132 -10.78 -28.46 -9.16
N PRO A 133 -10.37 -29.58 -8.53
CA PRO A 133 -8.97 -30.01 -8.40
C PRO A 133 -8.25 -30.58 -9.65
N ALA A 134 -8.78 -30.45 -10.88
CA ALA A 134 -8.07 -30.83 -12.10
C ALA A 134 -8.16 -29.73 -13.16
N GLY A 135 -7.02 -29.16 -13.58
CA GLY A 135 -7.02 -28.01 -14.50
C GLY A 135 -7.66 -26.77 -13.87
N THR A 136 -7.47 -26.58 -12.56
CA THR A 136 -8.01 -25.48 -11.73
C THR A 136 -7.83 -24.15 -12.43
N PRO A 137 -8.89 -23.51 -12.94
CA PRO A 137 -8.77 -22.16 -13.46
C PRO A 137 -8.38 -21.19 -12.34
N MET A 138 -7.54 -20.22 -12.68
CA MET A 138 -7.37 -19.00 -11.90
C MET A 138 -8.61 -18.14 -12.10
N ASN A 139 -9.23 -17.71 -11.01
CA ASN A 139 -10.24 -16.66 -11.02
C ASN A 139 -9.55 -15.30 -11.01
N PHE A 140 -9.87 -14.49 -12.00
CA PHE A 140 -9.50 -13.08 -12.07
C PHE A 140 -10.73 -12.25 -11.77
N THR A 141 -10.69 -11.48 -10.69
CA THR A 141 -11.67 -10.45 -10.40
C THR A 141 -11.09 -9.11 -10.81
N VAL A 142 -11.63 -8.53 -11.88
CA VAL A 142 -11.30 -7.19 -12.35
C VAL A 142 -12.24 -6.19 -11.68
N ILE A 143 -11.65 -5.29 -10.90
CA ILE A 143 -12.33 -4.18 -10.26
C ILE A 143 -11.99 -2.94 -11.08
N THR A 144 -12.99 -2.41 -11.78
CA THR A 144 -12.91 -1.13 -12.48
C THR A 144 -13.61 -0.07 -11.64
N PRO A 145 -12.88 0.86 -10.98
CA PRO A 145 -13.49 1.91 -10.20
C PRO A 145 -14.28 2.92 -11.04
N CYS A 146 -14.03 2.99 -12.35
CA CYS A 146 -14.80 3.79 -13.30
C CYS A 146 -16.12 3.11 -13.68
N GLY A 147 -17.13 3.94 -14.01
CA GLY A 147 -18.41 3.49 -14.57
C GLY A 147 -18.26 2.65 -15.86
N ALA A 148 -19.37 2.18 -16.41
CA ALA A 148 -19.42 1.17 -17.49
C ALA A 148 -18.39 1.40 -18.63
N PRO A 149 -17.25 0.67 -18.63
CA PRO A 149 -16.25 0.80 -19.68
C PRO A 149 -16.81 0.31 -21.02
N ALA A 150 -16.28 0.83 -22.13
CA ALA A 150 -16.70 0.37 -23.46
C ALA A 150 -16.21 -1.07 -23.72
N SER A 151 -14.98 -1.38 -23.30
CA SER A 151 -14.49 -2.76 -23.23
C SER A 151 -13.37 -2.90 -22.20
N ILE A 152 -13.18 -4.15 -21.75
CA ILE A 152 -12.05 -4.54 -20.90
C ILE A 152 -11.34 -5.67 -21.62
N THR A 153 -10.01 -5.59 -21.71
CA THR A 153 -9.16 -6.67 -22.24
C THR A 153 -8.19 -7.17 -21.17
N ILE A 154 -7.87 -8.45 -21.21
CA ILE A 154 -6.88 -9.08 -20.34
C ILE A 154 -5.86 -9.85 -21.19
N ASP A 155 -4.59 -9.58 -20.95
CA ASP A 155 -3.44 -10.35 -21.41
C ASP A 155 -2.93 -11.18 -20.23
N TYR A 156 -2.94 -12.51 -20.38
CA TYR A 156 -2.52 -13.43 -19.34
C TYR A 156 -1.00 -13.60 -19.25
N GLY A 157 -0.21 -12.96 -20.12
CA GLY A 157 1.24 -12.94 -20.03
C GLY A 157 1.93 -14.26 -20.40
N ASP A 158 1.19 -15.25 -20.92
CA ASP A 158 1.71 -16.54 -21.39
C ASP A 158 1.95 -16.60 -22.90
N GLY A 159 1.77 -15.47 -23.59
CA GLY A 159 1.88 -15.35 -25.05
C GLY A 159 0.61 -15.71 -25.82
N SER A 160 -0.49 -16.03 -25.12
CA SER A 160 -1.81 -16.11 -25.74
C SER A 160 -2.28 -14.72 -26.22
N THR A 161 -3.23 -14.70 -27.15
CA THR A 161 -3.83 -13.43 -27.60
C THR A 161 -4.68 -12.82 -26.49
N PRO A 162 -4.56 -11.51 -26.21
CA PRO A 162 -5.39 -10.83 -25.22
C PRO A 162 -6.89 -11.04 -25.49
N GLN A 163 -7.66 -11.25 -24.42
CA GLN A 163 -9.10 -11.52 -24.51
C GLN A 163 -9.92 -10.33 -24.06
N THR A 164 -10.98 -10.00 -24.81
CA THR A 164 -12.01 -9.08 -24.34
C THR A 164 -12.97 -9.80 -23.40
N ILE A 165 -13.18 -9.24 -22.21
CA ILE A 165 -14.02 -9.85 -21.17
C ILE A 165 -15.34 -9.11 -21.00
N SER A 166 -16.39 -9.86 -20.67
CA SER A 166 -17.71 -9.33 -20.32
C SER A 166 -17.98 -9.62 -18.85
N GLY A 167 -17.97 -8.57 -18.02
CA GLY A 167 -18.13 -8.67 -16.56
C GLY A 167 -16.81 -8.64 -15.78
N SER A 168 -16.93 -8.68 -14.45
CA SER A 168 -15.80 -8.48 -13.52
C SER A 168 -15.09 -9.76 -13.09
N ASN A 169 -15.61 -10.94 -13.40
CA ASN A 169 -15.00 -12.22 -12.99
C ASN A 169 -14.79 -13.11 -14.20
N VAL A 170 -13.55 -13.52 -14.44
CA VAL A 170 -13.19 -14.44 -15.53
C VAL A 170 -12.25 -15.53 -15.04
N THR A 171 -12.25 -16.66 -15.72
CA THR A 171 -11.42 -17.82 -15.40
C THR A 171 -10.38 -18.07 -16.50
N TYR A 172 -9.16 -18.44 -16.10
CA TYR A 172 -8.10 -18.81 -17.05
C TYR A 172 -7.24 -19.97 -16.55
N VAL A 173 -6.86 -20.88 -17.46
CA VAL A 173 -6.05 -22.06 -17.12
C VAL A 173 -4.69 -21.95 -17.79
N TYR A 174 -3.63 -21.79 -16.98
CA TYR A 174 -2.27 -21.83 -17.49
C TYR A 174 -1.85 -23.28 -17.79
N ALA A 175 -1.31 -23.49 -19.00
CA ALA A 175 -0.86 -24.81 -19.45
C ALA A 175 0.32 -25.33 -18.60
N THR A 176 1.26 -24.44 -18.28
CA THR A 176 2.44 -24.70 -17.45
C THR A 176 2.38 -23.88 -16.16
N PRO A 177 2.91 -24.38 -15.03
CA PRO A 177 3.16 -23.54 -13.86
C PRO A 177 4.22 -22.48 -14.18
N GLY A 178 4.09 -21.29 -13.60
CA GLY A 178 5.03 -20.19 -13.84
C GLY A 178 4.59 -18.86 -13.25
N SER A 179 5.47 -17.87 -13.39
CA SER A 179 5.18 -16.48 -13.09
C SER A 179 4.84 -15.76 -14.39
N TYR A 180 3.69 -15.12 -14.43
CA TYR A 180 3.14 -14.47 -15.63
C TYR A 180 2.87 -13.00 -15.35
N ASN A 181 3.34 -12.12 -16.22
CA ASN A 181 3.03 -10.70 -16.13
C ASN A 181 1.68 -10.44 -16.79
N VAL A 182 0.62 -10.40 -15.97
CA VAL A 182 -0.77 -10.25 -16.43
C VAL A 182 -1.09 -8.78 -16.55
N CYS A 183 -1.64 -8.36 -17.68
CA CYS A 183 -2.03 -6.98 -17.92
C CYS A 183 -3.53 -6.88 -18.20
N VAL A 184 -4.23 -6.01 -17.47
CA VAL A 184 -5.65 -5.69 -17.70
C VAL A 184 -5.74 -4.28 -18.25
N CYS A 185 -6.36 -4.13 -19.42
CA CYS A 185 -6.57 -2.84 -20.05
C CYS A 185 -8.06 -2.49 -20.08
N VAL A 186 -8.38 -1.27 -19.68
CA VAL A 186 -9.72 -0.69 -19.75
C VAL A 186 -9.74 0.30 -20.92
N ILE A 187 -10.73 0.15 -21.79
CA ILE A 187 -10.95 1.02 -22.94
C ILE A 187 -12.24 1.79 -22.73
N ASP A 188 -12.17 3.11 -22.77
CA ASP A 188 -13.32 3.98 -22.61
C ASP A 188 -14.15 4.13 -23.90
N ALA A 189 -15.25 4.90 -23.84
CA ALA A 189 -16.13 5.13 -24.98
C ALA A 189 -15.50 5.96 -26.12
N LEU A 190 -14.39 6.65 -25.85
CA LEU A 190 -13.63 7.43 -26.82
C LEU A 190 -12.49 6.62 -27.45
N GLY A 191 -12.16 5.45 -26.87
CA GLY A 191 -11.11 4.55 -27.33
C GLY A 191 -9.79 4.70 -26.55
N ASP A 192 -9.75 5.53 -25.51
CA ASP A 192 -8.57 5.69 -24.66
C ASP A 192 -8.35 4.44 -23.81
N THR A 193 -7.11 3.97 -23.78
CA THR A 193 -6.74 2.69 -23.15
C THR A 193 -5.83 2.92 -21.96
N THR A 194 -6.23 2.43 -20.78
CA THR A 194 -5.39 2.41 -19.57
C THR A 194 -5.15 0.96 -19.16
N CYS A 195 -3.88 0.59 -18.92
CA CYS A 195 -3.51 -0.77 -18.53
C CYS A 195 -2.85 -0.80 -17.15
N VAL A 196 -3.22 -1.78 -16.34
CA VAL A 196 -2.51 -2.18 -15.11
C VAL A 196 -1.86 -3.54 -15.37
N CYS A 197 -0.63 -3.73 -14.93
CA CYS A 197 0.03 -5.03 -15.00
C CYS A 197 0.51 -5.44 -13.61
N ASP A 198 0.33 -6.72 -13.28
CA ASP A 198 0.88 -7.30 -12.06
C ASP A 198 1.36 -8.74 -12.33
N THR A 199 2.29 -9.19 -11.50
CA THR A 199 2.86 -10.53 -11.60
C THR A 199 1.95 -11.54 -10.90
N VAL A 200 1.39 -12.47 -11.67
CA VAL A 200 0.56 -13.57 -11.18
C VAL A 200 1.34 -14.87 -11.24
N VAL A 201 1.40 -15.58 -10.12
CA VAL A 201 2.03 -16.90 -10.05
C VAL A 201 0.95 -17.95 -10.25
N ALA A 202 0.98 -18.64 -11.39
CA ALA A 202 0.10 -19.77 -11.67
C ALA A 202 0.79 -21.08 -11.29
N TYR A 203 0.18 -21.83 -10.38
CA TYR A 203 0.69 -23.12 -9.93
C TYR A 203 -0.30 -24.23 -10.26
N ARG A 204 0.23 -25.40 -10.64
CA ARG A 204 -0.58 -26.63 -10.73
C ARG A 204 -0.55 -27.30 -9.37
N LEU A 205 -1.69 -27.31 -8.68
CA LEU A 205 -1.90 -28.20 -7.53
C LEU A 205 -2.10 -29.62 -8.06
N SER A 206 -1.03 -30.28 -8.52
CA SER A 206 -1.06 -31.72 -8.75
C SER A 206 -1.01 -32.40 -7.38
N ASN A 207 -2.18 -32.59 -6.78
CA ASN A 207 -2.42 -33.28 -5.51
C ASN A 207 -1.76 -32.62 -4.29
N GLY A 208 -2.58 -31.87 -3.54
CA GLY A 208 -2.21 -31.32 -2.24
C GLY A 208 -1.70 -29.89 -2.35
N ILE A 209 -2.12 -29.06 -1.39
CA ILE A 209 -1.71 -27.66 -1.21
C ILE A 209 -0.17 -27.64 -1.13
N ALA A 210 0.49 -27.24 -2.21
CA ALA A 210 1.93 -27.03 -2.25
C ALA A 210 2.24 -25.61 -1.78
N ASP A 211 3.17 -25.53 -0.83
CA ASP A 211 3.58 -24.35 -0.09
C ASP A 211 4.05 -23.18 -0.99
N LEU A 212 3.75 -21.95 -0.57
CA LEU A 212 4.30 -20.72 -1.17
C LEU A 212 5.83 -20.70 -1.01
N GLU A 213 6.58 -20.92 -2.10
CA GLU A 213 8.00 -20.56 -2.18
C GLU A 213 8.14 -19.18 -2.83
N LEU A 214 8.16 -18.12 -2.00
CA LEU A 214 8.38 -16.72 -2.43
C LEU A 214 9.87 -16.37 -2.59
N SER A 215 10.77 -17.35 -2.50
CA SER A 215 12.21 -17.12 -2.68
C SER A 215 12.87 -18.38 -3.25
N ASN A 216 13.97 -18.22 -4.01
CA ASN A 216 14.77 -19.34 -4.53
C ASN A 216 15.44 -20.21 -3.44
N ILE A 217 15.05 -20.03 -2.17
CA ILE A 217 15.60 -20.73 -1.02
C ILE A 217 14.80 -22.02 -0.83
N GLN A 218 15.39 -23.14 -1.22
CA GLN A 218 14.80 -24.45 -1.03
C GLN A 218 14.77 -24.79 0.47
N LEU A 219 13.57 -25.01 1.03
CA LEU A 219 13.38 -25.51 2.39
C LEU A 219 12.87 -26.96 2.37
N ASN A 220 13.69 -27.87 2.86
CA ASN A 220 13.37 -29.28 3.01
C ASN A 220 13.07 -29.60 4.47
N ALA A 221 12.07 -30.44 4.70
CA ALA A 221 11.64 -30.86 6.02
C ALA A 221 11.54 -32.38 6.04
N TYR A 222 12.37 -33.05 6.84
CA TYR A 222 12.37 -34.51 6.92
C TYR A 222 12.80 -35.04 8.31
N PRO A 223 12.28 -36.21 8.72
CA PRO A 223 11.19 -36.93 8.07
C PRO A 223 9.89 -36.11 8.12
N ASN A 224 8.98 -36.34 7.17
CA ASN A 224 7.65 -35.73 7.18
C ASN A 224 6.66 -36.77 6.59
N PRO A 225 5.84 -37.44 7.42
CA PRO A 225 5.62 -37.19 8.85
C PRO A 225 6.83 -37.48 9.75
N PHE A 226 6.92 -36.80 10.90
CA PHE A 226 7.94 -37.02 11.95
C PHE A 226 7.28 -37.39 13.29
N SER A 227 8.05 -37.96 14.22
CA SER A 227 7.54 -38.43 15.53
C SER A 227 8.15 -37.68 16.72
N THR A 228 9.48 -37.48 16.73
CA THR A 228 10.20 -36.82 17.85
C THR A 228 11.09 -35.68 17.39
N THR A 229 11.58 -35.74 16.15
CA THR A 229 12.50 -34.74 15.60
C THR A 229 12.17 -34.46 14.15
N LEU A 230 12.12 -33.17 13.83
CA LEU A 230 12.00 -32.66 12.46
C LEU A 230 13.32 -31.99 12.07
N ASN A 231 13.90 -32.35 10.93
CA ASN A 231 15.05 -31.64 10.38
C ASN A 231 14.59 -30.66 9.31
N ALA A 232 14.99 -29.40 9.45
CA ALA A 232 14.85 -28.35 8.47
C ALA A 232 16.19 -28.18 7.74
N GLU A 233 16.23 -28.45 6.44
CA GLU A 233 17.42 -28.30 5.60
C GLU A 233 17.19 -27.21 4.55
N PHE A 234 18.13 -26.27 4.43
CA PHE A 234 18.02 -25.15 3.51
C PHE A 234 19.38 -24.73 2.96
N THR A 235 19.39 -24.09 1.78
CA THR A 235 20.61 -23.61 1.14
C THR A 235 20.58 -22.10 0.95
N LEU A 236 21.64 -21.43 1.37
CA LEU A 236 21.86 -20.00 1.21
C LEU A 236 22.87 -19.74 0.09
N GLU A 237 22.50 -18.96 -0.92
CA GLU A 237 23.41 -18.56 -2.01
C GLU A 237 24.40 -17.46 -1.58
N LYS A 238 24.05 -16.72 -0.52
CA LYS A 238 24.84 -15.59 0.02
C LYS A 238 24.65 -15.53 1.54
N ASN A 239 25.53 -14.78 2.20
CA ASN A 239 25.43 -14.56 3.64
C ASN A 239 24.09 -13.92 4.00
N ALA A 240 23.43 -14.42 5.03
CA ALA A 240 22.11 -13.95 5.45
C ALA A 240 21.90 -14.10 6.96
N VAL A 241 20.99 -13.30 7.51
CA VAL A 241 20.44 -13.48 8.85
C VAL A 241 19.26 -14.44 8.73
N VAL A 242 19.29 -15.52 9.52
CA VAL A 242 18.35 -16.63 9.45
C VAL A 242 17.70 -16.89 10.81
N SER A 243 16.41 -17.18 10.80
CA SER A 243 15.71 -17.81 11.93
C SER A 243 14.70 -18.84 11.43
N ILE A 244 14.43 -19.85 12.26
CA ILE A 244 13.48 -20.91 11.99
C ILE A 244 12.42 -20.90 13.08
N GLN A 245 11.16 -21.04 12.68
CA GLN A 245 10.02 -21.15 13.57
C GLN A 245 9.21 -22.39 13.22
N LEU A 246 8.68 -23.06 14.22
CA LEU A 246 7.60 -24.02 14.07
C LEU A 246 6.34 -23.40 14.66
N ILE A 247 5.26 -23.35 13.89
CA ILE A 247 4.04 -22.60 14.20
C ILE A 247 2.85 -23.57 14.17
N GLY A 248 1.99 -23.52 15.19
CA GLY A 248 0.72 -24.24 15.16
C GLY A 248 -0.27 -23.62 14.16
N LEU A 249 -1.29 -24.37 13.75
CA LEU A 249 -2.30 -23.86 12.80
C LEU A 249 -3.12 -22.67 13.34
N ALA A 250 -3.15 -22.46 14.66
CA ALA A 250 -3.75 -21.29 15.29
C ALA A 250 -2.84 -20.03 15.25
N GLY A 251 -1.65 -20.12 14.65
CA GLY A 251 -0.70 -19.01 14.52
C GLY A 251 0.27 -18.85 15.70
N ASN A 252 0.18 -19.68 16.73
CA ASN A 252 1.09 -19.66 17.87
C ASN A 252 2.45 -20.28 17.50
N VAL A 253 3.54 -19.57 17.79
CA VAL A 253 4.91 -20.10 17.63
C VAL A 253 5.17 -21.12 18.74
N VAL A 254 5.42 -22.37 18.36
CA VAL A 254 5.66 -23.49 19.29
C VAL A 254 7.15 -23.80 19.47
N SER A 255 8.00 -23.43 18.51
CA SER A 255 9.45 -23.47 18.64
C SER A 255 10.08 -22.38 17.76
N SER A 256 11.21 -21.82 18.18
CA SER A 256 11.93 -20.79 17.43
C SER A 256 13.42 -20.84 17.72
N THR A 257 14.25 -20.71 16.69
CA THR A 257 15.67 -20.39 16.86
C THR A 257 15.86 -18.89 17.06
N LYS A 258 17.03 -18.49 17.59
CA LYS A 258 17.46 -17.09 17.57
C LYS A 258 17.88 -16.70 16.15
N GLU A 259 17.80 -15.42 15.85
CA GLU A 259 18.37 -14.90 14.61
C GLU A 259 19.90 -15.06 14.62
N GLU A 260 20.42 -15.68 13.58
CA GLU A 260 21.85 -15.93 13.43
C GLU A 260 22.32 -15.53 12.03
N LYS A 261 23.52 -14.96 11.95
CA LYS A 261 24.13 -14.61 10.68
C LYS A 261 24.91 -15.81 10.14
N LEU A 262 24.39 -16.43 9.08
CA LEU A 262 24.99 -17.57 8.40
C LEU A 262 25.68 -17.14 7.10
N SER A 263 26.71 -17.89 6.71
CA SER A 263 27.39 -17.71 5.42
C SER A 263 26.62 -18.42 4.29
N ALA A 264 27.03 -18.22 3.04
CA ALA A 264 26.53 -19.06 1.94
C ALA A 264 26.88 -20.54 2.19
N GLY A 265 25.93 -21.44 1.97
CA GLY A 265 26.09 -22.87 2.24
C GLY A 265 24.77 -23.59 2.51
N THR A 266 24.86 -24.90 2.73
CA THR A 266 23.72 -25.75 3.11
C THR A 266 23.74 -25.99 4.61
N TYR A 267 22.59 -25.80 5.24
CA TYR A 267 22.40 -25.89 6.68
C TYR A 267 21.31 -26.89 7.01
N ARG A 268 21.43 -27.51 8.18
CA ARG A 268 20.45 -28.41 8.74
C ARG A 268 20.22 -28.08 10.21
N GLU A 269 18.98 -27.82 10.56
CA GLU A 269 18.55 -27.57 11.92
C GLU A 269 17.57 -28.65 12.39
N SER A 270 17.81 -29.20 13.57
CA SER A 270 16.96 -30.24 14.16
C SER A 270 16.08 -29.65 15.25
N ILE A 271 14.77 -29.86 15.13
CA ILE A 271 13.75 -29.36 16.05
C ILE A 271 13.18 -30.54 16.83
N ASN A 272 13.36 -30.55 18.15
CA ASN A 272 12.71 -31.52 19.04
C ASN A 272 11.22 -31.16 19.20
N THR A 273 10.35 -32.17 19.09
CA THR A 273 8.89 -32.00 19.16
C THR A 273 8.22 -32.89 20.21
N ASP A 274 8.97 -33.32 21.23
CA ASP A 274 8.50 -34.21 22.31
C ASP A 274 7.37 -33.58 23.15
N ASP A 275 7.33 -32.26 23.25
CA ASP A 275 6.27 -31.53 23.97
C ASP A 275 5.06 -31.15 23.10
N LEU A 276 5.10 -31.45 21.80
CA LEU A 276 4.05 -31.06 20.84
C LEU A 276 2.99 -32.16 20.65
N ALA A 277 1.74 -31.79 20.44
CA ALA A 277 0.68 -32.75 20.13
C ALA A 277 0.76 -33.22 18.67
N SER A 278 0.34 -34.46 18.38
CA SER A 278 0.18 -34.93 16.99
C SER A 278 -0.75 -33.99 16.22
N GLY A 279 -0.41 -33.70 14.97
CA GLY A 279 -1.13 -32.72 14.16
C GLY A 279 -0.26 -32.09 13.09
N PHE A 280 -0.80 -31.06 12.45
CA PHE A 280 -0.07 -30.29 11.44
C PHE A 280 0.53 -29.02 12.04
N TYR A 281 1.71 -28.68 11.56
CA TYR A 281 2.45 -27.47 11.92
C TYR A 281 2.97 -26.80 10.65
N ILE A 282 3.33 -25.53 10.76
CA ILE A 282 4.00 -24.76 9.71
C ILE A 282 5.44 -24.55 10.15
N LEU A 283 6.38 -25.16 9.44
CA LEU A 283 7.80 -24.84 9.54
C LEU A 283 8.06 -23.57 8.72
N LYS A 284 8.65 -22.55 9.32
CA LYS A 284 8.88 -21.26 8.70
C LYS A 284 10.35 -20.90 8.80
N LEU A 285 10.99 -20.66 7.66
CA LEU A 285 12.33 -20.14 7.54
C LEU A 285 12.26 -18.64 7.20
N ASN A 286 12.91 -17.81 7.99
CA ASN A 286 13.11 -16.39 7.70
C ASN A 286 14.56 -16.17 7.26
N VAL A 287 14.76 -15.49 6.13
CA VAL A 287 16.08 -15.13 5.58
C VAL A 287 16.09 -13.67 5.19
N ASN A 288 16.82 -12.83 5.94
CA ASN A 288 16.87 -11.37 5.77
C ASN A 288 15.47 -10.71 5.67
N GLY A 289 14.47 -11.22 6.40
CA GLY A 289 13.09 -10.72 6.38
C GLY A 289 12.17 -11.40 5.36
N MET A 290 12.72 -12.13 4.38
CA MET A 290 11.94 -12.97 3.46
C MET A 290 11.53 -14.28 4.14
N GLN A 291 10.36 -14.82 3.81
CA GLN A 291 9.81 -15.98 4.50
C GLN A 291 9.50 -17.10 3.52
N VAL A 292 9.97 -18.31 3.84
CA VAL A 292 9.57 -19.56 3.19
C VAL A 292 8.92 -20.42 4.26
N SER A 293 7.80 -21.06 3.92
CA SER A 293 7.08 -21.91 4.87
C SER A 293 6.83 -23.28 4.27
N LYS A 294 6.75 -24.31 5.12
CA LYS A 294 6.46 -25.69 4.75
C LYS A 294 5.50 -26.33 5.74
N LYS A 295 4.42 -26.93 5.25
CA LYS A 295 3.53 -27.70 6.12
C LYS A 295 4.15 -29.05 6.49
N VAL A 296 4.16 -29.37 7.77
CA VAL A 296 4.77 -30.59 8.32
C VAL A 296 3.79 -31.33 9.24
N ALA A 297 3.87 -32.66 9.29
CA ALA A 297 2.96 -33.50 10.05
C ALA A 297 3.69 -34.25 11.18
N LEU A 298 3.25 -34.05 12.42
CA LEU A 298 3.70 -34.77 13.61
C LEU A 298 2.76 -35.94 13.89
N GLN A 299 3.31 -37.15 13.93
CA GLN A 299 2.63 -38.39 14.31
C GLN A 299 3.43 -39.12 15.40
N LYS A 300 2.91 -39.03 16.64
CA LYS A 300 3.37 -39.82 17.79
C LYS A 300 2.58 -41.11 17.93
#